data_AF-A0A959CYM9-F1
#
_entry.id   AF-A0A959CYM9-F1
#
_cell.length_a   1.000
_cell.length_b   1.000
_cell.length_c   1.000
_cell.angle_alpha   90.00
_cell.angle_beta   90.00
_cell.angle_gamma   90.00
#
_symmetry.space_group_name_H-M   'P 1'
#
loop_
_entity.id
_entity.type
_entity.pdbx_description
1 polymer ?
#
loop_
_entity_poly.entity_id
_entity_poly.type
_entity_poly.pdbx_seq_one_letter_code
_entity_poly.pdbx_strand_id
1 'polypeptide(L)' 'DVKKAMIQASEKVAVLAISEKLDNAQKIRIAPINDIDYLITELEPGDPLLGPYKTAGIQVI' A
#
# COMPACT_ATOMS: atom_id res chain seq x y z
N ASP A 1 -13.44 -9.77 -8.83
CA ASP A 1 -12.92 -8.57 -9.54
C ASP A 1 -11.50 -8.78 -10.00
N VAL A 2 -11.17 -8.22 -11.17
CA VAL A 2 -9.85 -8.34 -11.81
C VAL A 2 -8.72 -7.95 -10.86
N LYS A 3 -8.87 -6.88 -10.07
CA LYS A 3 -7.85 -6.42 -9.13
C LYS A 3 -7.50 -7.44 -8.05
N LYS A 4 -8.50 -8.16 -7.51
CA LYS A 4 -8.26 -9.22 -6.52
C LYS A 4 -7.52 -10.41 -7.13
N ALA A 5 -7.91 -10.80 -8.34
CA ALA A 5 -7.23 -11.87 -9.08
C ALA A 5 -5.78 -11.48 -9.41
N MET A 6 -5.53 -10.22 -9.79
CA MET A 6 -4.18 -9.72 -10.02
C MET A 6 -3.31 -9.81 -8.77
N ILE A 7 -3.83 -9.38 -7.60
CA ILE A 7 -3.13 -9.46 -6.31
C ILE A 7 -2.81 -10.91 -5.97
N GLN A 8 -3.79 -11.82 -6.07
CA GLN A 8 -3.61 -13.24 -5.76
C GLN A 8 -2.65 -13.98 -6.70
N ALA A 9 -2.49 -13.51 -7.94
CA ALA A 9 -1.60 -14.10 -8.93
C ALA A 9 -0.19 -13.51 -8.92
N SER A 10 0.05 -12.46 -8.13
CA SER A 10 1.34 -11.77 -8.09
C SER A 10 2.24 -12.37 -7.02
N GLU A 11 3.53 -12.52 -7.33
CA GLU A 11 4.54 -12.86 -6.31
C GLU A 11 4.75 -11.69 -5.35
N LYS A 12 4.66 -10.45 -5.85
CA LYS A 12 4.75 -9.23 -5.07
C LYS A 12 3.75 -8.18 -5.53
N VAL A 13 3.28 -7.37 -4.59
CA VAL A 13 2.25 -6.35 -4.79
C VAL A 13 2.80 -4.98 -4.41
N ALA A 14 2.81 -4.07 -5.38
CA ALA A 14 3.13 -2.67 -5.17
C ALA A 14 1.87 -1.79 -5.28
N VAL A 15 1.70 -0.88 -4.33
CA VAL A 15 0.65 0.14 -4.35
C VAL A 15 1.29 1.49 -4.65
N LEU A 16 0.81 2.16 -5.69
CA LEU A 16 1.14 3.54 -5.99
C LEU A 16 0.00 4.43 -5.50
N ALA A 17 0.30 5.34 -4.58
CA ALA A 17 -0.67 6.25 -4.01
C ALA A 17 -0.05 7.61 -3.68
N ILE A 18 -0.88 8.65 -3.73
CA ILE A 18 -0.52 9.97 -3.22
C ILE A 18 -0.84 10.07 -1.73
N SER A 19 -0.14 10.94 -1.01
CA SER A 19 -0.25 11.11 0.44
C SER A 19 -1.68 11.41 0.90
N GLU A 20 -2.49 12.17 0.14
CA GLU A 20 -3.88 12.47 0.50
C GLU A 20 -4.82 11.25 0.42
N LYS A 21 -4.35 10.14 -0.14
CA LYS A 21 -5.07 8.85 -0.18
C LYS A 21 -4.60 7.87 0.89
N LEU A 22 -3.50 8.17 1.59
CA LEU A 22 -3.04 7.36 2.72
C LEU A 22 -4.01 7.51 3.89
N ASP A 23 -4.13 6.44 4.68
CA ASP A 23 -5.06 6.31 5.82
C ASP A 23 -6.55 6.62 5.54
N ASN A 24 -6.93 6.76 4.26
CA ASN A 24 -8.30 7.00 3.84
C ASN A 24 -8.92 5.71 3.30
N ALA A 25 -9.78 5.09 4.09
CA ALA A 25 -10.50 3.89 3.68
C ALA A 25 -11.72 4.26 2.82
N GLN A 26 -11.74 3.79 1.56
CA GLN A 26 -12.95 3.85 0.73
C GLN A 26 -13.91 2.70 1.07
N LYS A 27 -15.16 2.80 0.59
CA LYS A 27 -16.21 1.79 0.80
C LYS A 27 -15.85 0.37 0.34
N ILE A 28 -14.83 0.23 -0.52
CA ILE A 28 -14.41 -1.05 -1.09
C ILE A 28 -12.99 -1.37 -0.61
N ARG A 29 -12.85 -2.48 0.12
CA ARG A 29 -11.55 -3.06 0.47
C ARG A 29 -11.14 -4.10 -0.58
N ILE A 30 -10.04 -3.83 -1.28
CA ILE A 30 -9.53 -4.70 -2.35
C ILE A 30 -8.64 -5.80 -1.78
N ALA A 31 -7.72 -5.45 -0.88
CA ALA A 31 -6.82 -6.37 -0.19
C ALA A 31 -6.55 -5.89 1.26
N PRO A 32 -6.15 -6.78 2.17
CA PRO A 32 -5.55 -6.40 3.45
C PRO A 32 -4.18 -5.75 3.25
N ILE A 33 -3.74 -4.95 4.24
CA ILE A 33 -2.43 -4.29 4.22
C ILE A 33 -1.27 -5.29 4.19
N ASN A 34 -1.47 -6.49 4.76
CA ASN A 34 -0.47 -7.56 4.80
C ASN A 34 -0.22 -8.22 3.43
N ASP A 35 -1.07 -7.98 2.43
CA ASP A 35 -0.88 -8.48 1.06
C ASP A 35 -0.13 -7.45 0.19
N ILE A 36 0.43 -6.38 0.79
CA ILE A 36 1.16 -5.33 0.10
C ILE A 36 2.63 -5.44 0.49
N ASP A 37 3.52 -5.51 -0.51
CA ASP A 37 4.96 -5.53 -0.31
C ASP A 37 5.58 -4.13 -0.38
N TYR A 38 5.06 -3.30 -1.29
CA TYR A 38 5.62 -1.98 -1.58
C TYR A 38 4.56 -0.87 -1.57
N LEU A 39 4.92 0.27 -0.98
CA LEU A 39 4.19 1.52 -1.12
C LEU A 39 5.08 2.53 -1.85
N ILE A 40 4.61 3.04 -2.99
CA ILE A 40 5.26 4.09 -3.77
C ILE A 40 4.44 5.37 -3.60
N THR A 41 5.08 6.45 -3.18
CA THR A 41 4.44 7.75 -2.93
C THR A 41 5.43 8.89 -3.18
N GLU A 42 4.92 10.12 -3.30
CA GLU A 42 5.68 11.36 -3.46
C GLU A 42 6.33 11.86 -2.15
N LEU A 43 6.06 11.21 -1.02
CA LEU A 43 6.63 11.58 0.27
C LEU A 43 8.11 11.17 0.39
N GLU A 44 8.85 11.98 1.13
CA GLU A 44 10.22 11.65 1.52
C GLU A 44 10.23 10.38 2.39
N PRO A 45 11.24 9.50 2.26
CA PRO A 45 11.30 8.26 3.05
C PRO A 45 11.27 8.48 4.57
N GLY A 46 11.62 9.65 5.07
CA GLY A 46 11.57 10.01 6.49
C GLY A 46 10.21 10.48 7.01
N ASP A 47 9.20 10.61 6.15
CA ASP A 47 7.92 11.21 6.52
C ASP A 47 7.20 10.39 7.62
N PRO A 48 6.74 11.03 8.71
CA PRO A 48 6.04 10.34 9.80
C PRO A 48 4.79 9.58 9.38
N LEU A 49 4.08 10.03 8.33
CA LEU A 49 2.88 9.38 7.81
C LEU A 49 3.18 7.96 7.29
N LEU A 50 4.44 7.69 6.94
CA LEU A 50 4.89 6.38 6.46
C LEU A 50 5.18 5.38 7.59
N GLY A 51 5.24 5.85 8.84
CA GLY A 51 5.57 5.03 10.01
C GLY A 51 4.69 3.77 10.18
N PRO A 52 3.36 3.88 10.08
CA PRO A 52 2.47 2.72 10.18
C PRO A 52 2.73 1.66 9.10
N TYR A 53 2.98 2.09 7.85
CA TYR A 53 3.25 1.19 6.73
C TYR A 53 4.56 0.42 6.92
N LYS A 54 5.63 1.09 7.36
CA LYS A 54 6.90 0.43 7.70
C LYS A 54 6.75 -0.55 8.85
N THR A 55 5.96 -0.18 9.86
CA THR A 55 5.67 -1.07 11.00
C THR A 55 4.89 -2.31 10.58
N ALA A 56 4.04 -2.18 9.55
CA ALA A 56 3.33 -3.29 8.92
C ALA A 56 4.20 -4.18 8.02
N GLY A 57 5.51 -3.88 7.89
CA GLY A 57 6.44 -4.64 7.05
C GLY A 57 6.45 -4.23 5.58
N ILE A 58 5.77 -3.14 5.21
CA ILE A 58 5.73 -2.63 3.83
C ILE A 58 7.01 -1.84 3.56
N GLN A 59 7.66 -2.14 2.43
CA GLN A 59 8.77 -1.34 1.94
C GLN A 59 8.24 -0.07 1.28
N VAL A 60 8.59 1.09 1.82
CA VAL A 60 8.23 2.38 1.22
C VAL A 60 9.34 2.84 0.27
N ILE A 61 8.96 3.24 -0.95
CA ILE A 61 9.82 3.69 -2.04
C ILE A 61 9.42 5.11 -2.46
#